data_AF-A0A143XFM6-F1
#
_entry.id   AF-A0A143XFM6-F1
#
_cell.length_a   1.000
_cell.length_b   1.000
_cell.length_c   1.000
_cell.angle_alpha   90.00
_cell.angle_beta   90.00
_cell.angle_gamma   90.00
#
_symmetry.space_group_name_H-M   'P 1'
#
loop_
_entity.id
_entity.type
_entity.pdbx_description
1 polymer ?
#
loop_
_entity_poly.entity_id
_entity_poly.type
_entity_poly.pdbx_seq_one_letter_code
_entity_poly.pdbx_strand_id
1 'polypeptide(L)'
;MEKATVYFTKEINSNGLMKAYHALGKKLNGKVAIKISTGEPGGHNFLQPKLIQPLVSELNGTIVECNTAYEGRRNTTKEHWQAIKEHGFMEIAPCDIMDEEGDFAIPVTGGKHLTENYVGKHLKKYNSMLILSHFKGHLMGGFGGALKNMSIGVASSKGKAYIHGAGEPEKIWTADHDSFLESMAEADQSVMEYLGRENILYVSVANRLSVDCDCDSNPHEPEMADIGIFASTDPVALDQACVDAVYHSPDPGKAALIERMESRNGIHTVEWAAKLGLGVREYELVELDK
;
A
#
# COMPACT_ATOMS: atom_id res chain seq x y z
N MET A 1 1.55 4.85 -26.67
CA MET A 1 1.91 5.24 -25.30
C MET A 1 3.04 4.35 -24.85
N GLU A 2 3.96 4.88 -24.04
CA GLU A 2 5.06 4.11 -23.45
C GLU A 2 4.47 3.20 -22.37
N LYS A 3 4.81 1.90 -22.41
CA LYS A 3 4.35 0.92 -21.42
C LYS A 3 5.30 0.92 -20.24
N ALA A 4 4.79 0.77 -19.02
CA ALA A 4 5.61 0.53 -17.85
C ALA A 4 6.13 -0.91 -17.80
N THR A 5 7.24 -1.15 -17.11
CA THR A 5 7.74 -2.50 -16.84
C THR A 5 7.25 -2.96 -15.47
N VAL A 6 6.68 -4.17 -15.40
CA VAL A 6 6.34 -4.85 -14.15
C VAL A 6 7.12 -6.15 -14.08
N TYR A 7 7.94 -6.30 -13.06
CA TYR A 7 8.68 -7.53 -12.79
C TYR A 7 7.84 -8.47 -11.94
N PHE A 8 7.94 -9.77 -12.21
CA PHE A 8 7.14 -10.79 -11.53
C PHE A 8 7.93 -12.05 -11.21
N THR A 9 7.72 -12.59 -10.02
CA THR A 9 8.22 -13.91 -9.60
C THR A 9 7.14 -14.65 -8.81
N LYS A 10 7.08 -15.97 -9.01
CA LYS A 10 6.25 -16.91 -8.24
C LYS A 10 6.93 -17.34 -6.93
N GLU A 11 8.20 -17.01 -6.72
CA GLU A 11 8.95 -17.35 -5.49
C GLU A 11 8.51 -16.44 -4.33
N ILE A 12 7.46 -16.83 -3.59
CA ILE A 12 6.98 -16.09 -2.41
C ILE A 12 7.83 -16.43 -1.19
N ASN A 13 9.06 -15.93 -1.21
CA ASN A 13 10.02 -16.03 -0.12
C ASN A 13 10.95 -14.81 -0.17
N SER A 14 11.85 -14.67 0.81
CA SER A 14 12.73 -13.52 0.86
C SER A 14 13.62 -13.40 -0.38
N ASN A 15 14.05 -14.51 -0.99
CA ASN A 15 14.87 -14.48 -2.21
C ASN A 15 14.08 -13.92 -3.41
N GLY A 16 12.84 -14.36 -3.62
CA GLY A 16 11.98 -13.78 -4.65
C GLY A 16 11.68 -12.30 -4.41
N LEU A 17 11.49 -11.90 -3.15
CA LEU A 17 11.32 -10.51 -2.77
C LEU A 17 12.56 -9.66 -3.12
N MET A 18 13.75 -10.15 -2.80
CA MET A 18 15.01 -9.50 -3.18
C MET A 18 15.17 -9.42 -4.70
N LYS A 19 14.92 -10.51 -5.42
CA LYS A 19 14.97 -10.56 -6.89
C LYS A 19 14.06 -9.50 -7.53
N ALA A 20 12.82 -9.41 -7.06
CA ALA A 20 11.84 -8.44 -7.55
C ALA A 20 12.31 -7.00 -7.31
N TYR A 21 12.82 -6.70 -6.10
CA TYR A 21 13.37 -5.38 -5.79
C TYR A 21 14.61 -5.06 -6.65
N HIS A 22 15.57 -5.98 -6.77
CA HIS A 22 16.80 -5.76 -7.55
C HIS A 22 16.52 -5.56 -9.04
N ALA A 23 15.49 -6.21 -9.59
CA ALA A 23 15.08 -6.04 -10.98
C ALA A 23 14.65 -4.60 -11.31
N LEU A 24 14.22 -3.81 -10.31
CA LEU A 24 13.91 -2.39 -10.50
C LEU A 24 15.13 -1.58 -10.96
N GLY A 25 16.35 -2.04 -10.69
CA GLY A 25 17.59 -1.39 -11.13
C GLY A 25 17.78 0.03 -10.56
N LYS A 26 17.04 0.39 -9.51
CA LYS A 26 17.09 1.70 -8.85
C LYS A 26 17.45 1.56 -7.38
N LYS A 27 18.08 2.60 -6.85
CA LYS A 27 18.51 2.66 -5.45
C LYS A 27 17.77 3.78 -4.72
N LEU A 28 17.16 3.43 -3.59
CA LEU A 28 16.63 4.40 -2.62
C LEU A 28 17.81 5.01 -1.84
N ASN A 29 17.86 6.34 -1.77
CA ASN A 29 18.97 7.08 -1.17
C ASN A 29 18.55 7.74 0.16
N GLY A 30 19.55 8.04 1.00
CA GLY A 30 19.34 8.72 2.28
C GLY A 30 18.65 7.82 3.32
N LYS A 31 17.82 8.42 4.18
CA LYS A 31 17.02 7.67 5.16
C LYS A 31 15.80 7.08 4.46
N VAL A 32 15.74 5.74 4.40
CA VAL A 32 14.70 4.99 3.69
C VAL A 32 13.55 4.61 4.63
N ALA A 33 12.34 5.03 4.29
CA ALA A 33 11.11 4.53 4.89
C ALA A 33 10.67 3.24 4.17
N ILE A 34 10.32 2.20 4.92
CA ILE A 34 9.69 0.99 4.39
C ILE A 34 8.24 0.99 4.84
N LYS A 35 7.34 1.39 3.94
CA LYS A 35 5.92 1.43 4.25
C LYS A 35 5.30 0.06 4.02
N ILE A 36 4.73 -0.50 5.10
CA ILE A 36 3.99 -1.76 5.10
C ILE A 36 2.66 -1.57 5.83
N SER A 37 1.78 -2.58 5.84
CA SER A 37 0.76 -2.70 6.88
C SER A 37 1.32 -3.52 8.03
N THR A 38 1.25 -3.03 9.27
CA THR A 38 1.67 -3.80 10.46
C THR A 38 0.62 -4.80 10.94
N GLY A 39 -0.55 -4.83 10.30
CA GLY A 39 -1.64 -5.75 10.65
C GLY A 39 -2.39 -5.36 11.92
N GLU A 40 -3.71 -5.47 11.89
CA GLU A 40 -4.53 -5.29 13.08
C GLU A 40 -4.39 -6.50 14.01
N PRO A 41 -4.11 -6.33 15.31
CA PRO A 41 -4.01 -7.47 16.21
C PRO A 41 -5.29 -8.29 16.25
N GLY A 42 -5.13 -9.61 16.16
CA GLY A 42 -6.21 -10.57 15.92
C GLY A 42 -6.15 -11.12 14.49
N GLY A 43 -5.76 -10.29 13.51
CA GLY A 43 -5.49 -10.71 12.15
C GLY A 43 -4.14 -11.41 12.00
N HIS A 44 -4.01 -12.22 10.97
CA HIS A 44 -2.85 -13.10 10.74
C HIS A 44 -2.41 -13.17 9.28
N ASN A 45 -3.05 -12.37 8.42
CA ASN A 45 -2.75 -12.34 6.98
C ASN A 45 -1.68 -11.31 6.60
N PHE A 46 -1.12 -10.52 7.52
CA PHE A 46 -0.12 -9.48 7.18
C PHE A 46 1.22 -10.08 6.71
N LEU A 47 2.04 -9.25 6.04
CA LEU A 47 3.38 -9.68 5.61
C LEU A 47 4.21 -10.06 6.81
N GLN A 48 4.65 -11.31 6.82
CA GLN A 48 5.39 -11.86 7.94
C GLN A 48 6.77 -11.18 8.04
N PRO A 49 7.22 -10.73 9.23
CA PRO A 49 8.52 -10.09 9.39
C PRO A 49 9.68 -10.89 8.77
N LYS A 50 9.65 -12.21 8.93
CA LYS A 50 10.65 -13.12 8.35
C LYS A 50 10.75 -13.04 6.82
N LEU A 51 9.63 -12.82 6.12
CA LEU A 51 9.60 -12.68 4.67
C LEU A 51 10.36 -11.43 4.22
N ILE A 52 10.12 -10.31 4.91
CA ILE A 52 10.60 -8.98 4.50
C ILE A 52 11.97 -8.61 5.08
N GLN A 53 12.40 -9.25 6.17
CA GLN A 53 13.62 -8.90 6.92
C GLN A 53 14.87 -8.72 6.04
N PRO A 54 15.19 -9.61 5.07
CA PRO A 54 16.38 -9.43 4.24
C PRO A 54 16.35 -8.13 3.44
N LEU A 55 15.20 -7.77 2.86
CA LEU A 55 15.04 -6.54 2.08
C LEU A 55 15.13 -5.31 2.97
N VAL A 56 14.44 -5.31 4.12
CA VAL A 56 14.50 -4.19 5.07
C VAL A 56 15.94 -3.97 5.56
N SER A 57 16.67 -5.06 5.80
CA SER A 57 18.07 -5.02 6.25
C SER A 57 19.00 -4.49 5.16
N GLU A 58 18.86 -4.93 3.91
CA GLU A 58 19.69 -4.44 2.79
C GLU A 58 19.52 -2.93 2.59
N LEU A 59 18.29 -2.42 2.77
CA LEU A 59 17.98 -1.01 2.63
C LEU A 59 18.39 -0.16 3.84
N ASN A 60 18.82 -0.79 4.94
CA ASN A 60 18.96 -0.12 6.24
C ASN A 60 17.70 0.72 6.57
N GLY A 61 16.53 0.14 6.26
CA GLY A 61 15.25 0.84 6.27
C GLY A 61 14.61 0.93 7.65
N THR A 62 13.77 1.93 7.85
CA THR A 62 12.88 2.04 9.00
C THR A 62 11.47 1.63 8.57
N ILE A 63 10.84 0.69 9.27
CA ILE A 63 9.44 0.32 9.02
C ILE A 63 8.55 1.47 9.49
N VAL A 64 7.70 2.00 8.61
CA VAL A 64 6.86 3.15 8.94
C VAL A 64 5.38 2.82 8.90
N GLU A 65 4.62 3.43 9.81
CA GLU A 65 3.16 3.38 9.88
C GLU A 65 2.59 4.72 10.35
N CYS A 66 1.28 4.90 10.21
CA CYS A 66 0.54 5.95 10.88
C CYS A 66 -0.65 5.33 11.60
N ASN A 67 -1.09 5.93 12.71
CA ASN A 67 -2.27 5.47 13.44
C ASN A 67 -3.51 5.39 12.53
N THR A 68 -4.38 4.42 12.79
CA THR A 68 -5.65 4.31 12.09
C THR A 68 -6.61 5.41 12.54
N ALA A 69 -7.59 5.74 11.68
CA ALA A 69 -8.69 6.66 12.02
C ALA A 69 -9.93 5.95 12.59
N TYR A 70 -9.91 4.62 12.54
CA TYR A 70 -11.02 3.74 12.89
C TYR A 70 -10.69 2.90 14.11
N GLU A 71 -11.73 2.45 14.80
CA GLU A 71 -11.61 1.62 15.99
C GLU A 71 -10.75 0.36 15.74
N GLY A 72 -9.94 0.03 16.74
CA GLY A 72 -8.92 -1.03 16.68
C GLY A 72 -7.79 -0.71 17.65
N ARG A 73 -6.80 -1.60 17.75
CA ARG A 73 -5.60 -1.40 18.57
C ARG A 73 -4.51 -0.58 17.87
N ARG A 74 -4.69 -0.22 16.59
CA ARG A 74 -3.77 0.67 15.86
C ARG A 74 -4.21 2.14 15.81
N ASN A 75 -5.31 2.50 16.49
CA ASN A 75 -5.85 3.87 16.47
C ASN A 75 -5.23 4.79 17.54
N THR A 76 -4.53 4.23 18.53
CA THR A 76 -3.75 4.99 19.52
C THR A 76 -2.29 4.60 19.44
N THR A 77 -1.39 5.59 19.51
CA THR A 77 0.06 5.38 19.44
C THR A 77 0.55 4.30 20.40
N LYS A 78 0.08 4.31 21.65
CA LYS A 78 0.52 3.35 22.67
C LYS A 78 0.18 1.91 22.29
N GLU A 79 -1.06 1.65 21.88
CA GLU A 79 -1.49 0.30 21.50
C GLU A 79 -0.93 -0.11 20.15
N HIS A 80 -0.75 0.84 19.24
CA HIS A 80 -0.15 0.58 17.93
C HIS A 80 1.33 0.16 18.07
N TRP A 81 2.11 0.80 18.95
CA TRP A 81 3.46 0.33 19.29
C TRP A 81 3.45 -1.10 19.84
N GLN A 82 2.47 -1.42 20.68
CA GLN A 82 2.31 -2.76 21.21
C GLN A 82 1.95 -3.77 20.10
N ALA A 83 1.10 -3.40 19.13
CA ALA A 83 0.79 -4.22 17.96
C ALA A 83 2.03 -4.51 17.10
N ILE A 84 2.82 -3.48 16.79
CA ILE A 84 4.08 -3.60 16.02
C ILE A 84 5.04 -4.57 16.72
N LYS A 85 5.13 -4.49 18.05
CA LYS A 85 5.95 -5.38 18.87
C LYS A 85 5.43 -6.82 18.85
N GLU A 86 4.13 -7.02 19.11
CA GLU A 86 3.49 -8.33 19.14
C GLU A 86 3.59 -9.07 17.81
N HIS A 87 3.54 -8.35 16.69
CA HIS A 87 3.68 -8.90 15.35
C HIS A 87 5.15 -9.08 14.91
N GLY A 88 6.13 -8.78 15.77
CA GLY A 88 7.55 -9.08 15.55
C GLY A 88 8.31 -8.08 14.66
N PHE A 89 7.72 -6.95 14.29
CA PHE A 89 8.38 -5.99 13.39
C PHE A 89 9.56 -5.27 14.06
N MET A 90 9.49 -5.03 15.39
CA MET A 90 10.60 -4.45 16.15
C MET A 90 11.84 -5.36 16.23
N GLU A 91 11.69 -6.66 15.93
CA GLU A 91 12.81 -7.61 15.97
C GLU A 91 13.66 -7.58 14.70
N ILE A 92 13.11 -7.05 13.61
CA ILE A 92 13.77 -7.08 12.29
C ILE A 92 14.30 -5.72 11.84
N ALA A 93 13.76 -4.61 12.36
CA ALA A 93 14.14 -3.25 11.97
C ALA A 93 13.68 -2.18 12.97
N PRO A 94 14.28 -0.97 12.94
CA PRO A 94 13.68 0.21 13.56
C PRO A 94 12.27 0.43 12.99
N CYS A 95 11.34 0.85 13.84
CA CYS A 95 9.98 1.21 13.46
C CYS A 95 9.72 2.69 13.76
N ASP A 96 8.71 3.28 13.12
CA ASP A 96 8.29 4.68 13.33
C ASP A 96 6.78 4.84 13.08
N ILE A 97 6.02 5.26 14.10
CA ILE A 97 4.64 5.72 13.94
C ILE A 97 4.68 7.20 13.59
N MET A 98 4.56 7.51 12.30
CA MET A 98 4.96 8.81 11.79
C MET A 98 4.08 9.97 12.27
N ASP A 99 2.87 9.70 12.74
CA ASP A 99 1.94 10.68 13.28
C ASP A 99 1.90 10.73 14.81
N GLU A 100 2.82 10.04 15.51
CA GLU A 100 2.82 10.01 16.98
C GLU A 100 3.08 11.38 17.63
N GLU A 101 3.82 12.26 16.94
CA GLU A 101 4.10 13.65 17.37
C GLU A 101 3.29 14.69 16.57
N GLY A 102 2.20 14.25 15.93
CA GLY A 102 1.29 15.07 15.14
C GLY A 102 1.45 14.90 13.62
N ASP A 103 0.79 15.76 12.87
CA ASP A 103 0.77 15.75 11.41
C ASP A 103 1.16 17.10 10.80
N PHE A 104 1.28 17.12 9.47
CA PHE A 104 1.36 18.34 8.68
C PHE A 104 0.69 18.13 7.33
N ALA A 105 0.24 19.23 6.72
CA ALA A 105 -0.35 19.21 5.40
C ALA A 105 0.72 19.28 4.31
N ILE A 106 0.56 18.47 3.27
CA ILE A 106 1.23 18.59 1.97
C ILE A 106 0.18 18.93 0.90
N PRO A 107 0.50 19.76 -0.09
CA PRO A 107 -0.49 20.21 -1.07
C PRO A 107 -0.93 19.08 -2.00
N VAL A 108 -2.19 19.14 -2.46
CA VAL A 108 -2.70 18.34 -3.58
C VAL A 108 -2.93 19.30 -4.75
N THR A 109 -2.16 19.14 -5.83
CA THR A 109 -2.18 20.08 -6.95
C THR A 109 -3.17 19.61 -8.02
N GLY A 110 -4.27 20.34 -8.19
CA GLY A 110 -5.26 20.04 -9.22
C GLY A 110 -6.17 18.86 -8.87
N GLY A 111 -6.27 18.51 -7.59
CA GLY A 111 -7.25 17.54 -7.08
C GLY A 111 -8.69 18.02 -7.30
N LYS A 112 -9.58 17.08 -7.56
CA LYS A 112 -11.02 17.28 -7.69
C LYS A 112 -11.69 17.41 -6.32
N HIS A 113 -11.20 16.69 -5.31
CA HIS A 113 -11.78 16.64 -3.96
C HIS A 113 -10.87 17.25 -2.91
N LEU A 114 -9.58 16.92 -2.95
CA LEU A 114 -8.60 17.32 -1.95
C LEU A 114 -7.79 18.53 -2.42
N THR A 115 -7.59 19.48 -1.52
CA THR A 115 -6.61 20.57 -1.71
C THR A 115 -5.30 20.33 -0.96
N GLU A 116 -5.32 19.44 0.02
CA GLU A 116 -4.18 19.06 0.84
C GLU A 116 -4.34 17.62 1.35
N ASN A 117 -3.23 17.01 1.75
CA ASN A 117 -3.19 15.70 2.41
C ASN A 117 -2.46 15.84 3.75
N TYR A 118 -3.05 15.35 4.83
CA TYR A 118 -2.44 15.37 6.15
C TYR A 118 -1.64 14.09 6.39
N VAL A 119 -0.33 14.22 6.49
CA VAL A 119 0.61 13.10 6.64
C VAL A 119 1.33 13.16 7.98
N GLY A 120 1.82 12.02 8.47
CA GLY A 120 2.56 11.97 9.73
C GLY A 120 3.76 12.91 9.74
N LYS A 121 3.95 13.68 10.83
CA LYS A 121 5.04 14.67 10.98
C LYS A 121 6.43 14.09 10.74
N HIS A 122 6.63 12.81 11.05
CA HIS A 122 7.91 12.15 10.84
C HIS A 122 8.22 11.81 9.39
N LEU A 123 7.30 11.97 8.44
CA LEU A 123 7.60 11.84 7.01
C LEU A 123 8.80 12.72 6.60
N LYS A 124 8.95 13.89 7.24
CA LYS A 124 10.09 14.81 7.10
C LYS A 124 11.46 14.19 7.40
N LYS A 125 11.51 13.06 8.11
CA LYS A 125 12.75 12.37 8.47
C LYS A 125 13.31 11.55 7.30
N TYR A 126 12.52 11.28 6.26
CA TYR A 126 12.84 10.33 5.20
C TYR A 126 13.12 11.02 3.88
N ASN A 127 14.07 10.46 3.12
CA ASN A 127 14.45 10.96 1.80
C ASN A 127 13.81 10.14 0.68
N SER A 128 13.49 8.89 0.97
CA SER A 128 12.98 7.93 -0.01
C SER A 128 12.14 6.86 0.67
N MET A 129 11.29 6.19 -0.10
CA MET A 129 10.32 5.24 0.43
C MET A 129 10.22 4.00 -0.46
N LEU A 130 10.27 2.82 0.17
CA LEU A 130 9.77 1.58 -0.44
C LEU A 130 8.33 1.39 0.00
N ILE A 131 7.39 1.37 -0.94
CA ILE A 131 6.03 0.91 -0.71
C ILE A 131 6.05 -0.61 -0.85
N LEU A 132 6.07 -1.31 0.28
CA LEU A 132 6.04 -2.77 0.34
C LEU A 132 4.64 -3.21 0.76
N SER A 133 3.78 -3.39 -0.24
CA SER A 133 2.36 -3.64 -0.04
C SER A 133 2.04 -5.13 0.01
N HIS A 134 0.98 -5.46 0.73
CA HIS A 134 0.34 -6.77 0.66
C HIS A 134 -0.88 -6.63 -0.24
N PHE A 135 -0.78 -7.10 -1.48
CA PHE A 135 -1.91 -7.07 -2.41
C PHE A 135 -2.98 -8.08 -1.98
N LYS A 136 -4.20 -7.62 -1.71
CA LYS A 136 -5.38 -8.44 -1.34
C LYS A 136 -6.67 -7.65 -1.38
N GLY A 137 -7.81 -8.27 -1.09
CA GLY A 137 -9.11 -7.60 -1.02
C GLY A 137 -9.17 -6.55 0.11
N HIS A 138 -10.11 -5.61 -0.03
CA HIS A 138 -10.34 -4.57 0.98
C HIS A 138 -11.82 -4.16 1.05
N LEU A 139 -12.32 -3.96 2.27
CA LEU A 139 -13.75 -3.72 2.53
C LEU A 139 -14.33 -2.49 1.81
N MET A 140 -13.58 -1.37 1.79
CA MET A 140 -13.97 -0.15 1.09
C MET A 140 -13.24 0.04 -0.25
N GLY A 141 -11.90 0.02 -0.28
CA GLY A 141 -11.14 0.19 -1.53
C GLY A 141 -11.24 -0.93 -2.57
N GLY A 142 -11.99 -2.01 -2.32
CA GLY A 142 -12.05 -3.20 -3.17
C GLY A 142 -10.81 -4.09 -3.07
N PHE A 143 -9.62 -3.50 -3.16
CA PHE A 143 -8.35 -4.14 -2.83
C PHE A 143 -7.40 -3.15 -2.14
N GLY A 144 -6.40 -3.68 -1.44
CA GLY A 144 -5.26 -2.91 -0.95
C GLY A 144 -4.04 -3.25 -1.79
N GLY A 145 -3.50 -2.29 -2.52
CA GLY A 145 -2.27 -2.41 -3.30
C GLY A 145 -1.26 -1.32 -2.94
N ALA A 146 -0.33 -1.03 -3.84
CA ALA A 146 0.67 0.01 -3.68
C ALA A 146 0.04 1.41 -3.52
N LEU A 147 -0.98 1.75 -4.32
CA LEU A 147 -1.65 3.05 -4.25
C LEU A 147 -2.32 3.26 -2.88
N LYS A 148 -3.17 2.33 -2.44
CA LYS A 148 -3.79 2.41 -1.11
C LYS A 148 -2.76 2.49 0.02
N ASN A 149 -1.64 1.78 -0.11
CA ASN A 149 -0.59 1.74 0.89
C ASN A 149 0.19 3.08 0.97
N MET A 150 0.44 3.72 -0.17
CA MET A 150 1.03 5.06 -0.25
C MET A 150 0.05 6.15 0.20
N SER A 151 -1.20 6.10 -0.24
CA SER A 151 -2.26 7.05 0.13
C SER A 151 -2.64 6.96 1.61
N ILE A 152 -3.46 5.96 1.98
CA ILE A 152 -4.01 5.79 3.34
C ILE A 152 -2.92 5.46 4.35
N GLY A 153 -1.88 4.75 3.94
CA GLY A 153 -0.82 4.35 4.85
C GLY A 153 0.05 5.52 5.31
N VAL A 154 0.38 6.47 4.44
CA VAL A 154 1.23 7.63 4.79
C VAL A 154 0.43 8.75 5.46
N ALA A 155 -0.87 8.82 5.19
CA ALA A 155 -1.77 9.76 5.86
C ALA A 155 -1.79 9.56 7.38
N SER A 156 -1.82 10.65 8.15
CA SER A 156 -2.05 10.59 9.61
C SER A 156 -3.45 10.09 9.92
N SER A 157 -3.76 9.80 11.19
CA SER A 157 -5.15 9.48 11.59
C SER A 157 -6.15 10.55 11.11
N LYS A 158 -5.79 11.85 11.22
CA LYS A 158 -6.57 12.96 10.64
C LYS A 158 -6.67 12.88 9.12
N GLY A 159 -5.55 12.65 8.44
CA GLY A 159 -5.52 12.55 6.97
C GLY A 159 -6.35 11.40 6.43
N LYS A 160 -6.33 10.24 7.10
CA LYS A 160 -7.18 9.10 6.76
C LYS A 160 -8.67 9.46 6.80
N ALA A 161 -9.11 10.18 7.83
CA ALA A 161 -10.49 10.66 7.92
C ALA A 161 -10.82 11.66 6.81
N TYR A 162 -9.90 12.59 6.51
CA TYR A 162 -10.04 13.57 5.43
C TYR A 162 -10.16 12.91 4.05
N ILE A 163 -9.32 11.92 3.74
CA ILE A 163 -9.35 11.18 2.47
C ILE A 163 -10.63 10.36 2.33
N HIS A 164 -11.02 9.61 3.38
CA HIS A 164 -12.26 8.83 3.39
C HIS A 164 -13.50 9.71 3.23
N GLY A 165 -13.47 10.91 3.82
CA GLY A 165 -14.53 11.90 3.74
C GLY A 165 -14.54 12.72 2.45
N ALA A 166 -13.68 12.42 1.48
CA ALA A 166 -13.49 13.20 0.25
C ALA A 166 -13.29 14.71 0.51
N GLY A 167 -12.48 15.05 1.52
CA GLY A 167 -12.21 16.42 1.95
C GLY A 167 -13.05 16.90 3.14
N GLU A 168 -14.02 16.10 3.60
CA GLU A 168 -14.89 16.40 4.74
C GLU A 168 -14.77 15.29 5.80
N PRO A 169 -13.88 15.39 6.80
CA PRO A 169 -13.59 14.32 7.76
C PRO A 169 -14.81 13.71 8.48
N GLU A 170 -15.83 14.52 8.72
CA GLU A 170 -17.13 14.11 9.28
C GLU A 170 -17.88 13.09 8.41
N LYS A 171 -17.54 12.98 7.12
CA LYS A 171 -18.09 12.03 6.15
C LYS A 171 -17.23 10.78 5.96
N ILE A 172 -16.27 10.51 6.84
CA ILE A 172 -15.38 9.32 6.79
C ILE A 172 -16.10 8.00 6.41
N TRP A 173 -17.36 7.80 6.80
CA TRP A 173 -18.13 6.58 6.50
C TRP A 173 -19.30 6.79 5.53
N THR A 174 -19.52 8.02 5.09
CA THR A 174 -20.76 8.42 4.36
C THR A 174 -20.50 9.23 3.10
N ALA A 175 -19.24 9.54 2.80
CA ALA A 175 -18.87 10.14 1.52
C ALA A 175 -19.28 9.25 0.35
N ASP A 176 -19.50 9.88 -0.79
CA ASP A 176 -19.70 9.16 -2.05
C ASP A 176 -18.50 8.24 -2.31
N HIS A 177 -18.80 7.00 -2.71
CA HIS A 177 -17.80 5.93 -2.76
C HIS A 177 -16.70 6.23 -3.78
N ASP A 178 -17.08 6.64 -4.98
CA ASP A 178 -16.11 6.98 -6.03
C ASP A 178 -15.31 8.23 -5.66
N SER A 179 -15.94 9.20 -4.97
CA SER A 179 -15.24 10.38 -4.45
C SER A 179 -14.14 10.01 -3.43
N PHE A 180 -14.37 8.99 -2.59
CA PHE A 180 -13.33 8.42 -1.72
C PHE A 180 -12.19 7.78 -2.52
N LEU A 181 -12.51 6.95 -3.53
CA LEU A 181 -11.49 6.29 -4.37
C LEU A 181 -10.64 7.32 -5.14
N GLU A 182 -11.27 8.36 -5.68
CA GLU A 182 -10.59 9.48 -6.35
C GLU A 182 -9.71 10.26 -5.37
N SER A 183 -10.19 10.50 -4.14
CA SER A 183 -9.42 11.15 -3.07
C SER A 183 -8.19 10.33 -2.65
N MET A 184 -8.25 9.00 -2.69
CA MET A 184 -7.06 8.18 -2.44
C MET A 184 -5.96 8.46 -3.48
N ALA A 185 -6.32 8.46 -4.76
CA ALA A 185 -5.39 8.74 -5.84
C ALA A 185 -4.87 10.20 -5.82
N GLU A 186 -5.66 11.16 -5.33
CA GLU A 186 -5.20 12.53 -5.10
C GLU A 186 -4.20 12.64 -3.94
N ALA A 187 -4.41 11.87 -2.87
CA ALA A 187 -3.43 11.77 -1.79
C ALA A 187 -2.12 11.09 -2.25
N ASP A 188 -2.20 10.08 -3.12
CA ASP A 188 -1.02 9.46 -3.76
C ASP A 188 -0.17 10.50 -4.50
N GLN A 189 -0.80 11.37 -5.29
CA GLN A 189 -0.12 12.47 -5.99
C GLN A 189 0.70 13.32 -5.03
N SER A 190 0.11 13.75 -3.91
CA SER A 190 0.80 14.61 -2.94
C SER A 190 2.04 13.95 -2.35
N VAL A 191 2.00 12.64 -2.06
CA VAL A 191 3.15 11.90 -1.52
C VAL A 191 4.25 11.78 -2.57
N MET A 192 3.89 11.47 -3.81
CA MET A 192 4.82 11.39 -4.94
C MET A 192 5.50 12.73 -5.23
N GLU A 193 4.76 13.85 -5.16
CA GLU A 193 5.29 15.19 -5.33
C GLU A 193 6.19 15.61 -4.16
N TYR A 194 5.81 15.25 -2.93
CA TYR A 194 6.56 15.59 -1.72
C TYR A 194 7.93 14.89 -1.66
N LEU A 195 7.97 13.58 -1.93
CA LEU A 195 9.22 12.80 -1.89
C LEU A 195 10.03 12.88 -3.18
N GLY A 196 9.40 13.19 -4.31
CA GLY A 196 9.97 13.02 -5.65
C GLY A 196 9.75 11.59 -6.15
N ARG A 197 9.21 11.45 -7.36
CA ARG A 197 8.79 10.17 -7.95
C ARG A 197 9.94 9.15 -8.04
N GLU A 198 11.15 9.63 -8.29
CA GLU A 198 12.36 8.82 -8.37
C GLU A 198 12.82 8.24 -7.02
N ASN A 199 12.31 8.80 -5.91
CA ASN A 199 12.63 8.38 -4.55
C ASN A 199 11.59 7.41 -3.97
N ILE A 200 10.68 6.90 -4.80
CA ILE A 200 9.68 5.90 -4.40
C ILE A 200 9.79 4.68 -5.30
N LEU A 201 9.85 3.50 -4.69
CA LEU A 201 9.80 2.21 -5.38
C LEU A 201 8.67 1.37 -4.82
N TYR A 202 8.10 0.50 -5.64
CA TYR A 202 6.89 -0.24 -5.30
C TYR A 202 7.09 -1.74 -5.48
N VAL A 203 6.76 -2.49 -4.43
CA VAL A 203 6.75 -3.95 -4.44
C VAL A 203 5.47 -4.42 -3.78
N SER A 204 4.72 -5.29 -4.45
CA SER A 204 3.47 -5.87 -3.97
C SER A 204 3.61 -7.37 -3.86
N VAL A 205 3.36 -7.91 -2.67
CA VAL A 205 3.32 -9.35 -2.42
C VAL A 205 1.85 -9.77 -2.46
N ALA A 206 1.50 -10.66 -3.37
CA ALA A 206 0.15 -11.20 -3.56
C ALA A 206 0.09 -12.65 -3.02
N ASN A 207 0.16 -12.78 -1.69
CA ASN A 207 -0.03 -14.04 -0.98
C ASN A 207 -1.19 -13.92 0.01
N ARG A 208 -1.63 -15.03 0.64
CA ARG A 208 -2.76 -15.07 1.57
C ARG A 208 -3.92 -14.14 1.15
N LEU A 209 -4.39 -14.31 -0.09
CA LEU A 209 -5.31 -13.43 -0.81
C LEU A 209 -6.75 -13.51 -0.27
N SER A 210 -6.93 -13.06 0.98
CA SER A 210 -8.23 -12.84 1.58
C SER A 210 -8.99 -11.72 0.88
N VAL A 211 -10.32 -11.78 0.94
CA VAL A 211 -11.20 -10.67 0.55
C VAL A 211 -11.07 -9.48 1.51
N ASP A 212 -10.57 -9.69 2.73
CA ASP A 212 -10.36 -8.63 3.73
C ASP A 212 -8.89 -8.23 3.85
N CYS A 213 -8.69 -6.95 4.19
CA CYS A 213 -7.36 -6.36 4.28
C CYS A 213 -6.72 -6.65 5.65
N ASP A 214 -5.40 -6.47 5.76
CA ASP A 214 -4.64 -6.60 7.00
C ASP A 214 -5.08 -5.61 8.11
N CYS A 215 -5.89 -4.61 7.78
CA CYS A 215 -6.49 -3.72 8.78
C CYS A 215 -7.70 -4.34 9.51
N ASP A 216 -8.12 -5.53 9.12
CA ASP A 216 -9.18 -6.30 9.78
C ASP A 216 -8.58 -7.21 10.87
N SER A 217 -9.19 -7.19 12.05
CA SER A 217 -8.79 -8.02 13.20
C SER A 217 -9.35 -9.45 13.13
N ASN A 218 -10.27 -9.74 12.22
CA ASN A 218 -10.82 -11.08 12.00
C ASN A 218 -11.10 -11.32 10.50
N PRO A 219 -10.05 -11.35 9.65
CA PRO A 219 -10.22 -11.44 8.20
C PRO A 219 -10.78 -12.80 7.78
N HIS A 220 -11.56 -12.82 6.69
CA HIS A 220 -11.95 -14.08 6.05
C HIS A 220 -10.71 -14.88 5.60
N GLU A 221 -10.76 -16.20 5.68
CA GLU A 221 -9.66 -17.03 5.16
C GLU A 221 -9.56 -16.89 3.63
N PRO A 222 -8.35 -16.93 3.04
CA PRO A 222 -8.18 -16.88 1.60
C PRO A 222 -8.90 -18.03 0.90
N GLU A 223 -9.75 -17.69 -0.06
CA GLU A 223 -10.35 -18.68 -0.98
C GLU A 223 -9.49 -18.90 -2.22
N MET A 224 -8.65 -17.92 -2.58
CA MET A 224 -7.73 -17.95 -3.71
C MET A 224 -6.30 -18.29 -3.27
N ALA A 225 -5.62 -19.09 -4.08
CA ALA A 225 -4.20 -19.41 -3.95
C ALA A 225 -3.31 -18.18 -4.18
N ASP A 226 -2.13 -18.23 -3.57
CA ASP A 226 -1.11 -17.19 -3.73
C ASP A 226 -0.67 -17.04 -5.21
N ILE A 227 -0.36 -15.81 -5.62
CA ILE A 227 0.05 -15.49 -7.00
C ILE A 227 1.56 -15.34 -7.10
N GLY A 228 2.16 -14.45 -6.32
CA GLY A 228 3.58 -14.11 -6.45
C GLY A 228 3.94 -12.73 -5.89
N ILE A 229 5.09 -12.23 -6.33
CA ILE A 229 5.62 -10.91 -5.97
C ILE A 229 5.77 -10.10 -7.25
N PHE A 230 5.26 -8.87 -7.21
CA PHE A 230 5.33 -7.90 -8.30
C PHE A 230 6.19 -6.70 -7.88
N ALA A 231 6.93 -6.12 -8.82
CA ALA A 231 7.68 -4.90 -8.58
C ALA A 231 7.63 -3.97 -9.80
N SER A 232 7.49 -2.66 -9.55
CA SER A 232 7.60 -1.64 -10.59
C SER A 232 8.07 -0.31 -10.02
N THR A 233 8.56 0.57 -10.90
CA THR A 233 8.74 2.00 -10.60
C THR A 233 7.46 2.80 -10.86
N ASP A 234 6.41 2.17 -11.38
CA ASP A 234 5.12 2.76 -11.70
C ASP A 234 4.03 2.10 -10.83
N PRO A 235 3.41 2.83 -9.88
CA PRO A 235 2.43 2.24 -8.96
C PRO A 235 1.11 1.87 -9.65
N VAL A 236 0.74 2.58 -10.71
CA VAL A 236 -0.49 2.33 -11.48
C VAL A 236 -0.35 1.01 -12.24
N ALA A 237 0.77 0.83 -12.93
CA ALA A 237 1.09 -0.40 -13.63
C ALA A 237 1.20 -1.59 -12.68
N LEU A 238 1.80 -1.39 -11.50
CA LEU A 238 1.95 -2.43 -10.48
C LEU A 238 0.60 -2.95 -9.99
N ASP A 239 -0.30 -2.04 -9.58
CA ASP A 239 -1.62 -2.43 -9.08
C ASP A 239 -2.48 -3.00 -10.21
N GLN A 240 -2.40 -2.43 -11.43
CA GLN A 240 -3.07 -3.01 -12.60
C GLN A 240 -2.61 -4.45 -12.86
N ALA A 241 -1.31 -4.71 -12.81
CA ALA A 241 -0.77 -6.06 -13.03
C ALA A 241 -1.20 -7.06 -11.95
N CYS A 242 -1.31 -6.62 -10.69
CA CYS A 242 -1.84 -7.46 -9.61
C CYS A 242 -3.32 -7.79 -9.82
N VAL A 243 -4.14 -6.80 -10.20
CA VAL A 243 -5.55 -7.02 -10.54
C VAL A 243 -5.69 -7.98 -11.72
N ASP A 244 -4.96 -7.74 -12.81
CA ASP A 244 -4.99 -8.60 -13.99
C ASP A 244 -4.57 -10.03 -13.65
N ALA A 245 -3.59 -10.22 -12.76
CA ALA A 245 -3.18 -11.55 -12.32
C ALA A 245 -4.30 -12.29 -11.55
N VAL A 246 -5.13 -11.58 -10.77
CA VAL A 246 -6.33 -12.17 -10.14
C VAL A 246 -7.31 -12.63 -11.21
N TYR A 247 -7.68 -11.75 -12.16
CA TYR A 247 -8.64 -12.09 -13.21
C TYR A 247 -8.18 -13.25 -14.09
N HIS A 248 -6.89 -13.28 -14.44
CA HIS A 248 -6.30 -14.33 -15.29
C HIS A 248 -5.92 -15.61 -14.54
N SER A 249 -6.00 -15.64 -13.20
CA SER A 249 -5.71 -16.85 -12.42
C SER A 249 -6.60 -18.02 -12.86
N PRO A 250 -6.07 -19.25 -12.99
CA PRO A 250 -6.90 -20.43 -13.26
C PRO A 250 -7.66 -20.93 -12.02
N ASP A 251 -7.36 -20.39 -10.84
CA ASP A 251 -7.97 -20.81 -9.58
C ASP A 251 -9.44 -20.36 -9.49
N PRO A 252 -10.42 -21.26 -9.33
CA PRO A 252 -11.82 -20.88 -9.13
C PRO A 252 -12.05 -20.03 -7.87
N GLY A 253 -11.18 -20.13 -6.85
CA GLY A 253 -11.25 -19.33 -5.63
C GLY A 253 -11.12 -17.81 -5.85
N LYS A 254 -10.64 -17.38 -7.03
CA LYS A 254 -10.57 -15.97 -7.42
C LYS A 254 -11.94 -15.27 -7.41
N ALA A 255 -13.04 -16.01 -7.54
CA ALA A 255 -14.38 -15.45 -7.70
C ALA A 255 -14.77 -14.53 -6.53
N ALA A 256 -14.43 -14.90 -5.29
CA ALA A 256 -14.71 -14.09 -4.11
C ALA A 256 -13.91 -12.78 -4.10
N LEU A 257 -12.64 -12.82 -4.50
CA LEU A 257 -11.80 -11.64 -4.60
C LEU A 257 -12.22 -10.72 -5.74
N ILE A 258 -12.62 -11.28 -6.89
CA ILE A 258 -13.20 -10.51 -8.01
C ILE A 258 -14.48 -9.81 -7.57
N GLU A 259 -15.40 -10.52 -6.92
CA GLU A 259 -16.64 -9.91 -6.39
C GLU A 259 -16.31 -8.73 -5.47
N ARG A 260 -15.37 -8.90 -4.52
CA ARG A 260 -14.96 -7.84 -3.61
C ARG A 260 -14.41 -6.61 -4.35
N MET A 261 -13.59 -6.83 -5.38
CA MET A 261 -13.03 -5.75 -6.18
C MET A 261 -14.12 -5.04 -7.00
N GLU A 262 -15.02 -5.77 -7.64
CA GLU A 262 -16.07 -5.22 -8.50
C GLU A 262 -17.17 -4.52 -7.69
N SER A 263 -17.65 -5.12 -6.60
CA SER A 263 -18.73 -4.55 -5.76
C SER A 263 -18.32 -3.31 -4.97
N ARG A 264 -17.03 -2.96 -5.01
CA ARG A 264 -16.44 -1.76 -4.44
C ARG A 264 -15.76 -0.88 -5.48
N ASN A 265 -15.94 -1.15 -6.77
CA ASN A 265 -15.33 -0.39 -7.85
C ASN A 265 -13.81 -0.19 -7.67
N GLY A 266 -13.09 -1.17 -7.12
CA GLY A 266 -11.71 -0.97 -6.63
C GLY A 266 -10.73 -0.52 -7.72
N ILE A 267 -10.99 -0.92 -8.96
CA ILE A 267 -10.19 -0.51 -10.13
C ILE A 267 -10.20 1.02 -10.36
N HIS A 268 -11.25 1.73 -9.92
CA HIS A 268 -11.40 3.17 -10.13
C HIS A 268 -10.26 3.99 -9.52
N THR A 269 -9.67 3.55 -8.40
CA THR A 269 -8.47 4.21 -7.83
C THR A 269 -7.30 4.18 -8.82
N VAL A 270 -7.07 3.05 -9.49
CA VAL A 270 -6.01 2.87 -10.49
C VAL A 270 -6.29 3.73 -11.73
N GLU A 271 -7.55 3.78 -12.17
CA GLU A 271 -7.99 4.57 -13.32
C GLU A 271 -7.84 6.07 -13.07
N TRP A 272 -8.21 6.53 -11.87
CA TRP A 272 -8.05 7.93 -11.48
C TRP A 272 -6.58 8.30 -11.31
N ALA A 273 -5.77 7.45 -10.68
CA ALA A 273 -4.33 7.66 -10.56
C ALA A 273 -3.65 7.75 -11.93
N ALA A 274 -4.06 6.92 -12.90
CA ALA A 274 -3.59 7.03 -14.29
C ALA A 274 -4.00 8.37 -14.93
N LYS A 275 -5.25 8.81 -14.71
CA LYS A 275 -5.76 10.08 -15.22
C LYS A 275 -5.05 11.29 -14.62
N LEU A 276 -4.63 11.22 -13.36
CA LEU A 276 -3.79 12.22 -12.69
C LEU A 276 -2.32 12.15 -13.13
N GLY A 277 -1.96 11.18 -13.98
CA GLY A 277 -0.61 11.02 -14.50
C GLY A 277 0.38 10.48 -13.46
N LEU A 278 -0.08 9.71 -12.48
CA LEU A 278 0.80 9.06 -11.49
C LEU A 278 1.56 7.86 -12.06
N GLY A 279 1.06 7.31 -13.15
CA GLY A 279 1.63 6.20 -13.88
C GLY A 279 0.75 5.83 -15.06
N VAL A 280 1.02 4.68 -15.69
CA VAL A 280 0.25 4.15 -16.81
C VAL A 280 -0.33 2.78 -16.49
N ARG A 281 -1.52 2.49 -17.01
CA ARG A 281 -2.14 1.16 -16.85
C ARG A 281 -1.52 0.11 -17.76
N GLU A 282 -0.99 0.51 -18.92
CA GLU A 282 -0.40 -0.43 -19.86
C GLU A 282 1.00 -0.81 -19.42
N TYR A 283 1.26 -2.12 -19.32
CA TYR A 283 2.54 -2.64 -18.88
C TYR A 283 3.06 -3.80 -19.74
N GLU A 284 4.35 -4.07 -19.60
CA GLU A 284 5.01 -5.29 -20.01
C GLU A 284 5.41 -6.09 -18.77
N LEU A 285 5.04 -7.37 -18.73
CA LEU A 285 5.36 -8.27 -17.63
C LEU A 285 6.68 -9.00 -17.91
N VAL A 286 7.65 -8.83 -17.02
CA VAL A 286 8.96 -9.50 -17.08
C VAL A 286 9.03 -10.57 -15.99
N GLU A 287 8.98 -11.84 -16.40
CA GLU A 287 9.11 -12.98 -15.47
C GLU A 287 10.57 -13.21 -15.06
N LEU A 288 10.81 -13.26 -13.74
CA LEU A 288 12.14 -13.40 -13.13
C LEU A 288 12.54 -14.85 -12.84
N ASP A 289 11.63 -15.81 -13.04
CA ASP A 289 11.84 -17.24 -12.73
C ASP A 289 12.37 -18.04 -13.93
N LYS A 290 12.83 -17.35 -14.98
CA LYS A 290 13.36 -17.95 -16.21
C LYS A 290 14.86 -18.17 -16.16
#